data_AF-A0A382KPR8-F1
#
_entry.id   AF-A0A382KPR8-F1
#
_cell.length_a   1.000
_cell.length_b   1.000
_cell.length_c   1.000
_cell.angle_alpha   90.00
_cell.angle_beta   90.00
_cell.angle_gamma   90.00
#
_symmetry.space_group_name_H-M   'P 1'
#
loop_
_entity.id
_entity.type
_entity.pdbx_description
1 polymer ?
#
loop_
_entity_poly.entity_id
_entity_poly.type
_entity_poly.pdbx_seq_one_letter_code
_entity_poly.pdbx_strand_id
1 'polypeptide(L)'
;MKSTHLTPYNEPILDQEDLDKNIMISSIDQLINWARKSSLFPLQFGLACCAFEMIATAMSRFDISRFGMEVFRATPRQADLMI
;
A
#
# COMPACT_ATOMS: atom_id res chain seq x y z
N MET A 1 -3.71 -27.53 -0.11
CA MET A 1 -4.76 -26.64 -0.65
C MET A 1 -4.21 -25.91 -1.90
N LYS A 2 -3.85 -26.68 -2.95
CA LYS A 2 -3.14 -26.22 -4.17
C LYS A 2 -3.81 -26.74 -5.47
N SER A 3 -5.04 -27.28 -5.35
CA SER A 3 -5.64 -28.18 -6.35
C SER A 3 -6.80 -27.55 -7.14
N THR A 4 -7.06 -26.25 -7.03
CA THR A 4 -8.29 -25.64 -7.59
C THR A 4 -8.03 -24.66 -8.74
N HIS A 5 -6.80 -24.51 -9.23
CA HIS A 5 -6.50 -23.64 -10.38
C HIS A 5 -6.26 -24.45 -11.67
N LEU A 6 -6.95 -24.07 -12.74
CA LEU A 6 -6.85 -24.67 -14.09
C LEU A 6 -5.63 -24.14 -14.88
N THR A 7 -5.02 -23.04 -14.43
CA THR A 7 -3.75 -22.50 -14.93
C THR A 7 -2.73 -22.52 -13.80
N PRO A 8 -1.50 -23.02 -14.02
CA PRO A 8 -0.45 -22.89 -13.02
C PRO A 8 -0.11 -21.41 -12.84
N TYR A 9 -0.14 -20.92 -11.61
CA TYR A 9 0.62 -19.70 -11.28
C TYR A 9 2.08 -20.05 -11.53
N ASN A 10 2.78 -19.25 -12.33
CA ASN A 10 4.22 -19.43 -12.54
C ASN A 10 4.87 -19.47 -11.16
N GLU A 11 5.52 -20.58 -10.78
CA GLU A 11 6.23 -20.60 -9.51
C GLU A 11 7.15 -19.38 -9.45
N PRO A 12 7.17 -18.65 -8.32
CA PRO A 12 8.06 -17.53 -8.20
C PRO A 12 9.48 -18.09 -8.32
N ILE A 13 10.16 -17.69 -9.38
CA ILE A 13 11.61 -17.81 -9.49
C ILE A 13 12.10 -16.93 -8.35
N LEU A 14 12.43 -17.53 -7.21
CA LEU A 14 13.13 -16.85 -6.14
C LEU A 14 14.52 -16.56 -6.70
N ASP A 15 14.67 -15.43 -7.38
CA ASP A 15 15.97 -14.98 -7.86
C ASP A 15 16.89 -14.87 -6.65
N GLN A 16 18.00 -15.59 -6.69
CA GLN A 16 18.98 -15.64 -5.58
C GLN A 16 19.50 -14.23 -5.21
N GLU A 17 19.32 -13.25 -6.10
CA GLU A 17 19.61 -11.84 -5.90
C GLU A 17 18.83 -11.18 -4.75
N ASP A 18 17.62 -11.66 -4.43
CA ASP A 18 16.86 -11.17 -3.26
C ASP A 18 17.39 -11.73 -1.93
N LEU A 19 18.04 -12.90 -1.97
CA LEU A 19 18.61 -13.58 -0.80
C LEU A 19 20.02 -13.05 -0.44
N ASP A 20 20.81 -12.66 -1.44
CA ASP A 20 22.22 -12.23 -1.30
C ASP A 20 22.39 -10.74 -0.96
N LYS A 21 21.29 -10.05 -0.62
CA LYS A 21 21.34 -8.65 -0.17
C LYS A 21 22.10 -8.55 1.16
N ASN A 22 23.36 -8.13 1.06
CA ASN A 22 24.25 -7.76 2.16
C ASN A 22 23.49 -6.97 3.25
N ILE A 23 23.78 -7.19 4.54
CA ILE A 23 23.05 -6.62 5.70
C ILE A 23 22.79 -5.09 5.59
N MET A 24 23.67 -4.36 4.92
CA MET A 24 23.45 -2.94 4.62
C MET A 24 22.31 -2.70 3.62
N ILE A 25 22.22 -3.50 2.55
CA ILE A 25 21.18 -3.37 1.52
C ILE A 25 19.81 -3.71 2.12
N SER A 26 19.72 -4.75 2.94
CA SER A 26 18.45 -5.11 3.60
C SER A 26 18.00 -4.06 4.61
N SER A 27 18.92 -3.42 5.34
CA SER A 27 18.62 -2.32 6.25
C SER A 27 18.06 -1.08 5.52
N ILE A 28 18.65 -0.75 4.36
CA ILE A 28 18.19 0.35 3.51
C ILE A 28 16.81 0.03 2.92
N ASP A 29 16.61 -1.19 2.43
CA ASP A 29 15.33 -1.63 1.90
C ASP A 29 14.22 -1.58 2.96
N GLN A 30 14.51 -2.01 4.19
CA GLN A 30 13.60 -1.87 5.32
C GLN A 30 13.22 -0.42 5.60
N LEU A 31 14.19 0.51 5.56
CA LEU A 31 13.94 1.93 5.77
C LEU A 31 13.05 2.52 4.67
N ILE A 32 13.31 2.19 3.40
CA ILE A 32 12.53 2.66 2.25
C ILE A 32 11.11 2.09 2.31
N ASN A 33 10.95 0.81 2.65
CA ASN A 33 9.65 0.17 2.79
C ASN A 33 8.85 0.74 3.96
N TRP A 34 9.53 1.06 5.06
CA TRP A 34 8.92 1.78 6.17
C TRP A 34 8.45 3.17 5.75
N ALA A 35 9.27 3.94 5.05
CA ALA A 35 8.93 5.29 4.59
C ALA A 35 7.71 5.29 3.65
N ARG A 36 7.64 4.35 2.70
CA ARG A 36 6.47 4.21 1.80
C ARG A 36 5.20 3.83 2.56
N LYS A 37 5.30 2.95 3.55
CA LYS A 37 4.15 2.52 4.35
C LYS A 37 3.67 3.62 5.31
N SER A 38 4.56 4.46 5.81
CA SER A 38 4.24 5.47 6.84
C SER A 38 3.75 6.80 6.27
N SER A 39 3.72 6.98 4.95
CA SER A 39 3.36 8.25 4.30
C SER A 39 2.54 8.06 3.02
N LEU A 40 1.43 7.33 3.15
CA LEU A 40 0.50 7.09 2.03
C LEU A 40 -0.40 8.31 1.80
N PHE A 41 -0.59 8.73 0.57
CA PHE A 41 -1.52 9.78 0.13
C PHE A 41 -2.69 9.17 -0.66
N PRO A 42 -3.84 8.97 -0.01
CA PRO A 42 -4.99 8.36 -0.65
C PRO A 42 -5.58 9.28 -1.74
N LEU A 43 -5.97 8.67 -2.85
CA LEU A 43 -6.78 9.32 -3.87
C LEU A 43 -8.20 9.52 -3.35
N GLN A 44 -8.74 10.73 -3.48
CA GLN A 44 -10.15 10.98 -3.22
C GLN A 44 -11.01 10.39 -4.34
N PHE A 45 -11.40 9.12 -4.22
CA PHE A 45 -12.21 8.40 -5.20
C PHE A 45 -13.44 7.77 -4.56
N GLY A 46 -14.59 8.41 -4.75
CA GLY A 46 -15.87 7.94 -4.22
C GLY A 46 -16.84 7.61 -5.34
N LEU A 47 -17.21 6.34 -5.49
CA LEU A 47 -18.16 5.90 -6.52
C LEU A 47 -19.61 5.79 -6.01
N ALA A 48 -19.80 5.30 -4.79
CA ALA A 48 -21.11 4.98 -4.24
C ALA A 48 -21.12 5.13 -2.70
N CYS A 49 -21.84 4.26 -1.99
CA CYS A 49 -22.00 4.31 -0.53
C CYS A 49 -20.67 4.21 0.25
N CYS A 50 -19.69 3.45 -0.24
CA CYS A 50 -18.38 3.31 0.42
C CYS A 50 -17.62 4.64 0.51
N ALA A 51 -17.98 5.65 -0.30
CA ALA A 51 -17.40 6.98 -0.22
C ALA A 51 -17.70 7.65 1.14
N PHE A 52 -18.88 7.43 1.71
CA PHE A 52 -19.24 8.02 3.01
C PHE A 52 -18.49 7.34 4.16
N GLU A 53 -18.22 6.05 4.04
CA GLU A 53 -17.37 5.33 4.99
C GLU A 53 -15.93 5.84 4.92
N MET A 54 -15.41 6.04 3.70
CA MET A 54 -14.09 6.63 3.48
C MET A 54 -13.97 8.02 4.11
N ILE A 55 -14.97 8.90 3.93
CA ILE A 55 -14.99 10.23 4.55
C ILE A 55 -15.08 10.13 6.08
N ALA A 56 -15.88 9.21 6.62
CA ALA A 56 -15.98 9.00 8.06
C ALA A 56 -14.65 8.52 8.67
N THR A 57 -13.86 7.74 7.92
CA THR A 57 -12.48 7.37 8.30
C THR A 57 -11.45 8.48 8.16
N ALA A 58 -11.83 9.67 7.66
CA ALA A 58 -10.98 10.85 7.66
C ALA A 58 -11.33 11.84 8.79
N MET A 59 -12.44 11.61 9.51
CA MET A 59 -12.92 12.51 10.54
C MET A 59 -12.28 12.22 11.91
N SER A 60 -12.42 13.15 12.86
CA SER A 60 -11.81 13.08 14.19
C SER A 60 -12.07 11.78 14.99
N ARG A 61 -13.21 11.12 14.74
CA ARG A 61 -13.56 9.86 15.42
C ARG A 61 -12.68 8.69 14.97
N PHE A 62 -12.41 8.62 13.67
CA PHE A 62 -11.58 7.61 13.04
C PHE A 62 -10.58 8.36 12.19
N ASP A 63 -9.47 8.77 12.79
CA ASP A 63 -8.52 9.68 12.15
C ASP A 63 -7.41 8.88 11.45
N ILE A 64 -7.54 8.71 10.13
CA ILE A 64 -6.56 8.01 9.31
C ILE A 64 -5.25 8.79 9.14
N SER A 65 -5.20 10.09 9.50
CA SER A 65 -3.95 10.88 9.48
C SER A 65 -2.88 10.30 10.41
N ARG A 66 -3.29 9.55 11.44
CA ARG A 66 -2.40 8.83 12.37
C ARG A 66 -1.50 7.80 11.69
N PHE A 67 -1.87 7.34 10.50
CA PHE A 67 -1.09 6.40 9.69
C PHE A 67 -0.30 7.08 8.57
N GLY A 68 -0.22 8.41 8.58
CA GLY A 68 0.44 9.21 7.54
C GLY A 68 -0.47 9.57 6.35
N MET A 69 -1.76 9.21 6.42
CA MET A 69 -2.77 9.45 5.39
C MET A 69 -3.56 10.72 5.69
N GLU A 70 -2.86 11.83 5.94
CA GLU A 70 -3.49 13.08 6.38
C GLU A 70 -4.30 13.76 5.28
N VAL A 71 -3.83 13.68 4.04
CA VAL A 71 -4.40 14.46 2.93
C VAL A 71 -4.90 13.54 1.83
N PHE A 72 -6.21 13.57 1.61
CA PHE A 72 -6.82 13.01 0.41
C PHE A 72 -6.49 13.91 -0.79
N ARG A 73 -5.77 13.36 -1.77
CA ARG A 73 -5.38 14.08 -2.98
C ARG A 73 -6.43 13.86 -4.07
N ALA A 74 -6.96 14.94 -4.61
CA ALA A 74 -7.97 14.88 -5.68
C ALA A 74 -7.39 14.49 -7.06
N THR A 75 -6.07 14.62 -7.23
CA THR A 75 -5.41 14.34 -8.52
C THR A 75 -4.64 13.02 -8.48
N PRO A 76 -4.78 12.15 -9.49
CA PRO A 76 -4.09 10.84 -9.53
C PRO A 76 -2.58 10.92 -9.64
N ARG A 77 -2.02 12.06 -10.07
CA ARG A 77 -0.57 12.25 -10.14
C ARG A 77 0.09 12.49 -8.78
N GLN A 78 -0.70 12.94 -7.80
CA GLN A 78 -0.21 13.30 -6.47
C GLN A 78 -0.56 12.24 -5.41
N ALA A 79 -1.41 11.27 -5.75
CA ALA A 79 -1.78 10.15 -4.90
C ALA A 79 -0.95 8.92 -5.28
N ASP A 80 -0.68 8.07 -4.30
CA ASP A 80 0.05 6.82 -4.43
C ASP A 80 -0.81 5.58 -4.08
N LEU A 81 -1.96 5.79 -3.40
CA LEU A 81 -2.94 4.75 -3.08
C LEU A 81 -4.32 5.08 -3.64
N MET A 82 -4.92 4.13 -4.37
CA MET A 82 -6.33 4.18 -4.80
C MET A 82 -7.14 3.18 -3.97
N ILE A 83 -8.25 3.66 -3.38
CA ILE A 83 -9.15 2.90 -2.50
C ILE A 83 -10.49 2.68 -3.21
#